data_AF-A0A4R9B9I5-F1
#
_entry.id   AF-A0A4R9B9I5-F1
#
_cell.length_a   1.000
_cell.length_b   1.000
_cell.length_c   1.000
_cell.angle_alpha   90.00
_cell.angle_beta   90.00
_cell.angle_gamma   90.00
#
_symmetry.space_group_name_H-M   'P 1'
#
loop_
_entity.id
_entity.type
_entity.pdbx_description
1 polymer ?
#
loop_
_entity_poly.entity_id
_entity_poly.type
_entity_poly.pdbx_seq_one_letter_code
_entity_poly.pdbx_strand_id
1 'polypeptide(L)'
;MPWAPRTARPPPPGLRPPNPPRRSRVPSPPAPSPRRRPPRRPRPTTPPRSNRRALQGIEGRGAVSNSGFNPNGFNPRTKRSLVVLLGELPGQIIALVKAELDAFKAEVAGKAKNIGLGIGLFAVAGVFAFLAVIVLIALAVIALALVLPLWLATLIVAVALLLIAVILVLVGVNRVKAGTAPDPEGITASIRHDVDAFKGVGQYEH
;
A
#
# COMPACT_ATOMS: atom_id res chain seq x y z
N MET A 1 49.95 38.11 34.16
CA MET A 1 48.99 38.93 34.93
C MET A 1 47.99 37.98 35.59
N PRO A 2 47.97 37.84 36.93
CA PRO A 2 47.05 36.93 37.60
C PRO A 2 45.70 37.62 37.85
N TRP A 3 44.61 36.92 37.53
CA TRP A 3 43.24 37.35 37.78
C TRP A 3 42.88 37.07 39.25
N ALA A 4 42.31 38.04 39.95
CA ALA A 4 41.81 37.86 41.32
C ALA A 4 40.28 37.61 41.30
N PRO A 5 39.75 36.68 42.11
CA PRO A 5 38.31 36.45 42.21
C PRO A 5 37.62 37.60 42.96
N ARG A 6 36.54 38.13 42.39
CA ARG A 6 35.68 39.13 43.04
C ARG A 6 34.90 38.46 44.17
N THR A 7 35.18 38.82 45.42
CA THR A 7 34.33 38.46 46.55
C THR A 7 33.03 39.28 46.50
N ALA A 8 31.89 38.61 46.45
CA ALA A 8 30.58 39.26 46.46
C ALA A 8 30.38 39.94 47.83
N ARG A 9 30.04 41.23 47.83
CA ARG A 9 29.67 41.97 49.05
C ARG A 9 28.31 41.46 49.57
N PRO A 10 28.11 41.38 50.90
CA PRO A 10 26.81 41.04 51.46
C PRO A 10 25.78 42.15 51.19
N PRO A 11 24.48 41.81 51.03
CA PRO A 11 23.42 42.78 50.82
C PRO A 11 23.19 43.67 52.07
N PRO A 12 22.70 44.91 51.89
CA PRO A 12 22.42 45.82 53.00
C PRO A 12 21.27 45.28 53.88
N PRO A 13 21.32 45.47 55.22
CA PRO A 13 20.23 45.10 56.11
C PRO A 13 18.98 45.95 55.81
N GLY A 14 17.84 45.31 55.57
CA GLY A 14 16.53 46.01 55.49
C GLY A 14 15.74 45.80 54.20
N LEU A 15 16.29 45.12 53.19
CA LEU A 15 15.52 44.75 52.00
C LEU A 15 14.70 43.48 52.27
N ARG A 16 13.38 43.65 52.44
CA ARG A 16 12.44 42.52 52.45
C ARG A 16 12.49 41.84 51.07
N PRO A 17 12.60 40.51 50.99
CA PRO A 17 12.52 39.83 49.71
C PRO A 17 11.15 40.09 49.06
N PRO A 18 11.07 40.24 47.73
CA PRO A 18 9.80 40.36 47.04
C PRO A 18 8.95 39.10 47.25
N ASN A 19 7.64 39.29 47.42
CA ASN A 19 6.69 38.20 47.59
C ASN A 19 6.80 37.21 46.41
N PRO A 20 6.87 35.90 46.64
CA PRO A 20 6.92 34.94 45.55
C PRO A 20 5.61 34.98 44.75
N PRO A 21 5.64 34.78 43.42
CA PRO A 21 4.44 34.72 42.63
C PRO A 21 3.54 33.57 43.13
N ARG A 22 2.26 33.88 43.30
CA ARG A 22 1.20 32.94 43.70
C ARG A 22 1.21 31.75 42.73
N ARG A 23 1.67 30.57 43.19
CA ARG A 23 1.60 29.32 42.41
C ARG A 23 0.16 29.09 41.96
N SER A 24 -0.09 29.26 40.66
CA SER A 24 -1.29 28.75 40.03
C SER A 24 -1.27 27.23 40.18
N ARG A 25 -2.25 26.68 40.90
CA ARG A 25 -2.46 25.23 40.96
C ARG A 25 -2.74 24.77 39.52
N VAL A 26 -1.82 24.00 38.95
CA VAL A 26 -2.07 23.30 37.69
C VAL A 26 -3.21 22.31 37.94
N PRO A 27 -4.31 22.35 37.17
CA PRO A 27 -5.37 21.33 37.27
C PRO A 27 -4.78 19.97 36.91
N SER A 28 -5.03 18.96 37.74
CA SER A 28 -4.68 17.56 37.43
C SER A 28 -5.30 17.13 36.10
N PRO A 29 -4.59 16.36 35.26
CA PRO A 29 -5.17 15.83 34.03
C PRO A 29 -6.34 14.87 34.35
N PRO A 30 -7.42 14.86 33.55
CA PRO A 30 -8.52 13.93 33.73
C PRO A 30 -8.05 12.48 33.48
N ALA A 31 -8.64 11.54 34.23
CA ALA A 31 -8.34 10.12 34.14
C ALA A 31 -8.55 9.56 32.72
N PRO A 32 -7.78 8.54 32.29
CA PRO A 32 -7.95 7.91 30.99
C PRO A 32 -9.34 7.27 30.87
N SER A 33 -10.01 7.57 29.76
CA SER A 33 -11.34 7.08 29.42
C SER A 33 -11.35 5.56 29.18
N PRO A 34 -12.45 4.85 29.50
CA PRO A 34 -12.54 3.41 29.34
C PRO A 34 -12.44 3.02 27.85
N ARG A 35 -11.50 2.13 27.52
CA ARG A 35 -11.32 1.57 26.18
C ARG A 35 -12.63 0.99 25.67
N ARG A 36 -13.21 1.61 24.64
CA ARG A 36 -14.35 1.05 23.89
C ARG A 36 -13.94 -0.29 23.29
N ARG A 37 -14.64 -1.36 23.67
CA ARG A 37 -14.50 -2.68 23.03
C ARG A 37 -14.90 -2.56 21.54
N PRO A 38 -14.18 -3.22 20.61
CA PRO A 38 -14.59 -3.25 19.21
C PRO A 38 -15.91 -4.03 19.04
N PRO A 39 -16.78 -3.66 18.09
CA PRO A 39 -18.03 -4.36 17.83
C PRO A 39 -17.77 -5.77 17.26
N ARG A 40 -18.56 -6.74 17.73
CA ARG A 40 -18.59 -8.11 17.21
C ARG A 40 -19.03 -8.08 15.73
N ARG A 41 -18.30 -8.77 14.86
CA ARG A 41 -18.66 -8.97 13.44
C ARG A 41 -20.01 -9.70 13.32
N PRO A 42 -20.91 -9.31 12.40
CA PRO A 42 -22.10 -10.10 12.08
C PRO A 42 -21.74 -11.43 11.41
N ARG A 43 -22.48 -12.50 11.75
CA ARG A 43 -22.40 -13.80 11.08
C ARG A 43 -22.96 -13.71 9.65
N PRO A 44 -22.47 -14.52 8.69
CA PRO A 44 -23.09 -14.64 7.38
C PRO A 44 -24.45 -15.32 7.51
N THR A 45 -25.53 -14.63 7.14
CA THR A 45 -26.87 -15.20 6.98
C THR A 45 -27.00 -15.77 5.58
N THR A 46 -27.18 -17.08 5.46
CA THR A 46 -27.62 -17.74 4.23
C THR A 46 -29.04 -17.26 3.87
N PRO A 47 -29.35 -16.90 2.61
CA PRO A 47 -30.73 -16.58 2.24
C PRO A 47 -31.60 -17.85 2.25
N PRO A 48 -32.88 -17.76 2.66
CA PRO A 48 -33.79 -18.91 2.64
C PRO A 48 -34.23 -19.23 1.21
N ARG A 49 -34.10 -20.51 0.82
CA ARG A 49 -34.78 -21.10 -0.35
C ARG A 49 -36.28 -21.21 -0.03
N SER A 50 -37.06 -20.21 -0.40
CA SER A 50 -38.53 -20.30 -0.37
C SER A 50 -39.10 -20.53 -1.77
N ASN A 51 -39.64 -21.75 -1.92
CA ASN A 51 -40.77 -22.15 -2.75
C ASN A 51 -40.74 -21.92 -4.27
N ARG A 52 -39.99 -22.82 -4.91
CA ARG A 52 -40.22 -23.37 -6.26
C ARG A 52 -41.50 -24.25 -6.31
N ARG A 53 -42.67 -23.69 -5.96
CA ARG A 53 -43.99 -24.37 -6.00
C ARG A 53 -45.14 -23.38 -6.27
N ALA A 54 -44.98 -22.51 -7.27
CA ALA A 54 -46.05 -21.60 -7.72
C ALA A 54 -46.23 -21.55 -9.25
N LEU A 55 -45.67 -22.52 -9.98
CA LEU A 55 -45.89 -22.69 -11.43
C LEU A 55 -46.28 -24.14 -11.78
N GLN A 56 -47.04 -24.77 -10.88
CA GLN A 56 -47.80 -25.98 -11.15
C GLN A 56 -49.26 -25.70 -10.80
N GLY A 57 -49.96 -25.21 -11.81
CA GLY A 57 -51.38 -24.93 -11.84
C GLY A 57 -51.79 -25.03 -13.31
N ILE A 58 -52.10 -26.25 -13.72
CA ILE A 58 -52.68 -26.60 -15.01
C ILE A 58 -54.08 -25.99 -15.07
N GLU A 59 -54.38 -25.26 -16.15
CA GLU A 59 -55.70 -25.04 -16.78
C GLU A 59 -55.45 -24.07 -17.96
N GLY A 60 -55.54 -24.43 -19.23
CA GLY A 60 -56.65 -25.09 -19.89
C GLY A 60 -57.45 -24.07 -20.71
N ARG A 61 -56.96 -23.62 -21.88
CA ARG A 61 -57.82 -23.15 -22.99
C ARG A 61 -57.04 -22.95 -24.29
N GLY A 62 -57.52 -23.61 -25.35
CA GLY A 62 -56.93 -23.60 -26.66
C GLY A 62 -57.12 -22.29 -27.43
N ALA A 63 -56.21 -22.08 -28.38
CA ALA A 63 -56.49 -21.40 -29.64
C ALA A 63 -55.45 -21.88 -30.66
N VAL A 64 -55.89 -22.83 -31.48
CA VAL A 64 -55.28 -23.13 -32.77
C VAL A 64 -55.47 -21.89 -33.65
N SER A 65 -54.38 -21.34 -34.17
CA SER A 65 -54.42 -20.61 -35.44
C SER A 65 -53.17 -20.91 -36.25
N ASN A 66 -53.38 -21.73 -37.26
CA ASN A 66 -52.46 -22.03 -38.34
C ASN A 66 -52.68 -20.98 -39.44
N SER A 67 -51.62 -20.32 -39.91
CA SER A 67 -51.50 -19.89 -41.31
C SER A 67 -50.16 -19.23 -41.56
N GLY A 68 -49.43 -19.78 -42.55
CA GLY A 68 -48.31 -19.08 -43.18
C GLY A 68 -47.10 -19.93 -43.56
N PHE A 69 -47.29 -21.09 -44.22
CA PHE A 69 -46.21 -21.70 -45.00
C PHE A 69 -46.00 -20.88 -46.28
N ASN A 70 -44.84 -20.24 -46.43
CA ASN A 70 -44.46 -19.50 -47.64
C ASN A 70 -43.43 -20.33 -48.44
N PRO A 71 -43.78 -20.95 -49.59
CA PRO A 71 -42.89 -21.88 -50.27
C PRO A 71 -41.82 -21.22 -51.15
N ASN A 72 -41.85 -19.90 -51.38
CA ASN A 72 -41.03 -19.24 -52.42
C ASN A 72 -40.20 -18.07 -51.87
N GLY A 73 -39.17 -18.38 -51.09
CA GLY A 73 -38.27 -17.36 -50.51
C GLY A 73 -36.82 -17.80 -50.38
N PHE A 74 -36.22 -18.38 -51.43
CA PHE A 74 -34.76 -18.49 -51.51
C PHE A 74 -34.14 -17.09 -51.66
N ASN A 75 -33.94 -16.39 -50.54
CA ASN A 75 -33.25 -15.11 -50.48
C ASN A 75 -31.74 -15.37 -50.25
N PRO A 76 -30.83 -15.00 -51.19
CA PRO A 76 -29.38 -15.23 -51.07
C PRO A 76 -28.68 -14.33 -50.03
N ARG A 77 -29.36 -13.99 -48.91
CA ARG A 77 -28.83 -13.17 -47.81
C ARG A 77 -28.09 -13.95 -46.71
N THR A 78 -27.88 -15.24 -46.88
CA THR A 78 -27.13 -16.08 -45.93
C THR A 78 -25.63 -15.74 -45.87
N LYS A 79 -25.10 -14.98 -46.83
CA LYS A 79 -23.74 -14.41 -46.74
C LYS A 79 -23.69 -13.10 -45.92
N ARG A 80 -24.84 -12.49 -45.61
CA ARG A 80 -24.94 -11.26 -44.81
C ARG A 80 -25.14 -11.54 -43.32
N SER A 81 -25.61 -12.73 -42.93
CA SER A 81 -25.85 -13.09 -41.52
C SER A 81 -24.59 -13.51 -40.75
N LEU A 82 -23.59 -14.12 -41.40
CA LEU A 82 -22.30 -14.43 -40.76
C LEU A 82 -21.45 -13.17 -40.55
N VAL A 83 -21.47 -12.24 -41.51
CA VAL A 83 -20.79 -10.93 -41.40
C VAL A 83 -21.47 -10.03 -40.37
N VAL A 84 -22.79 -10.16 -40.17
CA VAL A 84 -23.55 -9.41 -39.15
C VAL A 84 -23.37 -9.99 -37.74
N LEU A 85 -23.31 -11.32 -37.57
CA LEU A 85 -23.00 -11.93 -36.26
C LEU A 85 -21.55 -11.65 -35.83
N LEU A 86 -20.58 -11.73 -36.76
CA LEU A 86 -19.19 -11.32 -36.50
C LEU A 86 -19.06 -9.82 -36.19
N GLY A 87 -20.04 -9.00 -36.58
CA GLY A 87 -20.09 -7.57 -36.25
C GLY A 87 -20.57 -7.26 -34.82
N GLU A 88 -21.33 -8.17 -34.18
CA GLU A 88 -21.93 -7.95 -32.85
C GLU A 88 -21.14 -8.58 -31.69
N LEU A 89 -20.41 -9.68 -31.93
CA LEU A 89 -19.49 -10.28 -30.94
C LEU A 89 -18.41 -9.31 -30.38
N PRO A 90 -17.71 -8.49 -31.20
CA PRO A 90 -16.71 -7.57 -30.65
C PRO A 90 -17.30 -6.56 -29.67
N GLY A 91 -18.56 -6.12 -29.88
CA GLY A 91 -19.24 -5.21 -28.97
C GLY A 91 -19.48 -5.81 -27.56
N GLN A 92 -19.82 -7.09 -27.49
CA GLN A 92 -20.06 -7.79 -26.22
C GLN A 92 -18.75 -8.08 -25.47
N ILE A 93 -17.69 -8.44 -26.20
CA ILE A 93 -16.35 -8.61 -25.61
C ILE A 93 -15.84 -7.28 -25.06
N ILE A 94 -16.01 -6.18 -25.81
CA ILE A 94 -15.65 -4.83 -25.36
C ILE A 94 -16.45 -4.44 -24.11
N ALA A 95 -17.75 -4.76 -24.04
CA ALA A 95 -18.58 -4.48 -22.89
C ALA A 95 -18.15 -5.27 -21.63
N LEU A 96 -17.79 -6.55 -21.79
CA LEU A 96 -17.32 -7.39 -20.69
C LEU A 96 -15.95 -6.93 -20.18
N VAL A 97 -15.01 -6.64 -21.09
CA VAL A 97 -13.70 -6.07 -20.74
C VAL A 97 -13.87 -4.74 -20.02
N LYS A 98 -14.79 -3.89 -20.45
CA LYS A 98 -15.06 -2.61 -19.79
C LYS A 98 -15.65 -2.80 -18.39
N ALA A 99 -16.55 -3.77 -18.21
CA ALA A 99 -17.10 -4.12 -16.91
C ALA A 99 -16.03 -4.67 -15.95
N GLU A 100 -15.14 -5.55 -16.43
CA GLU A 100 -14.03 -6.10 -15.67
C GLU A 100 -13.02 -5.00 -15.28
N LEU A 101 -12.75 -4.07 -16.21
CA LEU A 101 -11.92 -2.90 -15.94
C LEU A 101 -12.54 -1.95 -14.92
N ASP A 102 -13.84 -1.71 -14.98
CA ASP A 102 -14.54 -0.85 -14.02
C ASP A 102 -14.56 -1.50 -12.62
N ALA A 103 -14.75 -2.82 -12.54
CA ALA A 103 -14.65 -3.59 -11.30
C ALA A 103 -13.22 -3.56 -10.72
N PHE A 104 -12.21 -3.81 -11.56
CA PHE A 104 -10.81 -3.71 -11.18
C PHE A 104 -10.45 -2.30 -10.71
N LYS A 105 -10.94 -1.27 -11.42
CA LYS A 105 -10.69 0.12 -11.07
C LYS A 105 -11.32 0.49 -9.73
N ALA A 106 -12.51 -0.01 -9.42
CA ALA A 106 -13.16 0.20 -8.13
C ALA A 106 -12.37 -0.46 -6.98
N GLU A 107 -11.89 -1.69 -7.19
CA GLU A 107 -11.07 -2.39 -6.20
C GLU A 107 -9.69 -1.74 -6.02
N VAL A 108 -9.03 -1.39 -7.12
CA VAL A 108 -7.71 -0.75 -7.12
C VAL A 108 -7.78 0.65 -6.54
N ALA A 109 -8.82 1.45 -6.80
CA ALA A 109 -8.93 2.79 -6.24
C ALA A 109 -8.90 2.77 -4.70
N GLY A 110 -9.58 1.80 -4.08
CA GLY A 110 -9.54 1.59 -2.63
C GLY A 110 -8.16 1.19 -2.12
N LYS A 111 -7.50 0.21 -2.77
CA LYS A 111 -6.17 -0.26 -2.36
C LYS A 111 -5.07 0.78 -2.63
N ALA A 112 -5.17 1.51 -3.74
CA ALA A 112 -4.22 2.53 -4.17
C ALA A 112 -4.17 3.70 -3.20
N LYS A 113 -5.27 4.08 -2.55
CA LYS A 113 -5.26 5.15 -1.55
C LYS A 113 -4.40 4.80 -0.33
N ASN A 114 -4.56 3.59 0.20
CA ASN A 114 -3.79 3.15 1.36
C ASN A 114 -2.33 2.88 1.01
N ILE A 115 -2.06 2.29 -0.15
CA ILE A 115 -0.70 2.10 -0.66
C ILE A 115 -0.04 3.46 -0.91
N GLY A 116 -0.75 4.41 -1.54
CA GLY A 116 -0.27 5.76 -1.81
C GLY A 116 0.03 6.55 -0.54
N LEU A 117 -0.84 6.45 0.48
CA LEU A 117 -0.57 7.01 1.81
C LEU A 117 0.65 6.36 2.47
N GLY A 118 0.79 5.03 2.36
CA GLY A 118 1.95 4.31 2.86
C GLY A 118 3.25 4.81 2.22
N ILE A 119 3.30 4.83 0.88
CA ILE A 119 4.46 5.33 0.12
C ILE A 119 4.76 6.79 0.46
N GLY A 120 3.73 7.64 0.55
CA GLY A 120 3.87 9.04 0.92
C GLY A 120 4.45 9.22 2.33
N LEU A 121 3.95 8.47 3.32
CA LEU A 121 4.48 8.49 4.68
C LEU A 121 5.92 7.96 4.75
N PHE A 122 6.25 6.90 3.99
CA PHE A 122 7.62 6.40 3.89
C PHE A 122 8.58 7.41 3.26
N ALA A 123 8.13 8.17 2.25
CA ALA A 123 8.93 9.24 1.66
C ALA A 123 9.24 10.34 2.70
N VAL A 124 8.22 10.80 3.42
CA VAL A 124 8.39 11.79 4.50
C VAL A 124 9.28 11.25 5.61
N ALA A 125 9.05 10.02 6.08
CA ALA A 125 9.87 9.37 7.09
C ALA A 125 11.33 9.23 6.63
N GLY A 126 11.57 8.93 5.36
CA GLY A 126 12.91 8.89 4.76
C GLY A 126 13.61 10.24 4.80
N VAL A 127 12.92 11.34 4.50
CA VAL A 127 13.46 12.70 4.61
C VAL A 127 13.81 13.03 6.06
N PHE A 128 12.92 12.75 7.01
CA PHE A 128 13.20 12.99 8.44
C PHE A 128 14.34 12.12 8.96
N ALA A 129 14.43 10.85 8.53
CA ALA A 129 15.55 9.99 8.88
C ALA A 129 16.87 10.54 8.32
N PHE A 130 16.87 11.02 7.07
CA PHE A 130 18.04 11.66 6.47
C PHE A 130 18.48 12.92 7.23
N LEU A 131 17.53 13.79 7.60
CA LEU A 131 17.81 14.97 8.42
C LEU A 131 18.35 14.60 9.81
N ALA A 132 17.78 13.57 10.45
CA ALA A 132 18.25 13.07 11.74
C ALA A 132 19.71 12.58 11.65
N VAL A 133 20.07 11.88 10.57
CA VAL A 133 21.45 11.46 10.31
C VAL A 133 22.39 12.67 10.20
N ILE A 134 22.01 13.73 9.48
CA ILE A 134 22.83 14.95 9.39
C ILE A 134 23.09 15.56 10.78
N VAL A 135 22.04 15.66 11.61
CA VAL A 135 22.18 16.20 12.98
C VAL A 135 23.04 15.30 13.85
N LEU A 136 22.91 13.97 13.74
CA LEU A 136 23.74 13.01 14.47
C LEU A 136 25.21 13.08 14.03
N ILE A 137 25.48 13.29 12.75
CA ILE A 137 26.86 13.49 12.25
C ILE A 137 27.45 14.76 12.84
N ALA A 138 26.71 15.88 12.81
CA ALA A 138 27.16 17.12 13.42
C ALA A 138 27.42 16.96 14.93
N LEU A 139 26.51 16.28 15.64
CA LEU A 139 26.68 15.96 17.05
C LEU A 139 27.93 15.11 17.30
N ALA A 140 28.18 14.09 16.48
CA ALA A 140 29.37 13.24 16.60
C ALA A 140 30.66 14.03 16.40
N VAL A 141 30.69 14.94 15.42
CA VAL A 141 31.82 15.85 15.19
C VAL A 141 32.04 16.75 16.39
N ILE A 142 30.98 17.40 16.89
CA ILE A 142 31.06 18.30 18.06
C ILE A 142 31.54 17.53 19.30
N ALA A 143 31.01 16.32 19.53
CA ALA A 143 31.40 15.48 20.65
C ALA A 143 32.88 15.08 20.59
N LEU A 144 33.40 14.67 19.42
CA LEU A 144 34.82 14.38 19.25
C LEU A 144 35.69 15.64 19.34
N ALA A 145 35.18 16.79 18.91
CA ALA A 145 35.89 18.07 18.99
C ALA A 145 36.10 18.55 20.44
N LEU A 146 35.43 17.94 21.44
CA LEU A 146 35.71 18.21 22.86
C LEU A 146 37.05 17.65 23.33
N VAL A 147 37.59 16.63 22.64
CA VAL A 147 38.84 15.94 23.01
C VAL A 147 39.93 16.04 21.94
N LEU A 148 39.59 16.40 20.71
CA LEU A 148 40.49 16.48 19.55
C LEU A 148 40.25 17.80 18.81
N PRO A 149 41.22 18.31 18.00
CA PRO A 149 40.98 19.47 17.15
C PRO A 149 39.92 19.18 16.08
N LEU A 150 39.13 20.19 15.73
CA LEU A 150 37.95 20.07 14.87
C LEU A 150 38.26 19.39 13.51
N TRP A 151 39.40 19.70 12.91
CA TRP A 151 39.82 19.13 11.62
C TRP A 151 40.06 17.62 11.68
N LEU A 152 40.53 17.09 12.82
CA LEU A 152 40.78 15.68 13.00
C LEU A 152 39.48 14.94 13.34
N ALA A 153 38.63 15.57 14.16
CA ALA A 153 37.29 15.06 14.46
C ALA A 153 36.44 14.87 13.20
N THR A 154 36.41 15.87 12.31
CA THR A 154 35.67 15.76 11.03
C THR A 154 36.24 14.66 10.14
N LEU A 155 37.57 14.51 10.07
CA LEU A 155 38.22 13.48 9.26
C LEU A 155 37.88 12.07 9.76
N ILE A 156 37.92 11.84 11.07
CA ILE A 156 37.59 10.54 11.69
C ILE A 156 36.13 10.17 11.41
N VAL A 157 35.19 11.11 11.62
CA VAL A 157 33.77 10.88 11.36
C VAL A 157 33.53 10.62 9.88
N ALA A 158 34.20 11.34 8.97
CA ALA A 158 34.07 11.14 7.53
C ALA A 158 34.52 9.73 7.10
N VAL A 159 35.66 9.25 7.60
CA VAL A 159 36.15 7.89 7.32
C VAL A 159 35.19 6.84 7.87
N ALA A 160 34.70 7.01 9.10
CA ALA A 160 33.73 6.10 9.70
C ALA A 160 32.44 6.00 8.86
N LEU A 161 31.91 7.14 8.39
CA LEU A 161 30.73 7.16 7.52
C LEU A 161 30.98 6.52 6.16
N LEU A 162 32.17 6.70 5.58
CA LEU A 162 32.53 6.08 4.31
C LEU A 162 32.55 4.55 4.43
N LEU A 163 33.10 4.02 5.54
CA LEU A 163 33.06 2.58 5.82
C LEU A 163 31.62 2.07 5.95
N ILE A 164 30.76 2.78 6.68
CA ILE A 164 29.34 2.44 6.82
C ILE A 164 28.65 2.48 5.44
N ALA A 165 28.93 3.49 4.62
CA ALA A 165 28.36 3.62 3.28
C ALA A 165 28.75 2.46 2.37
N VAL A 166 30.03 2.04 2.38
CA VAL A 166 30.49 0.87 1.63
C VAL A 166 29.74 -0.39 2.06
N ILE A 167 29.58 -0.61 3.38
CA ILE A 167 28.83 -1.76 3.92
C ILE A 167 27.36 -1.70 3.47
N LEU A 168 26.71 -0.54 3.57
CA LEU A 168 25.33 -0.35 3.15
C LEU A 168 25.15 -0.59 1.64
N VAL A 169 26.08 -0.14 0.81
CA VAL A 169 26.07 -0.40 -0.64
C VAL A 169 26.22 -1.89 -0.90
N LEU A 170 27.17 -2.57 -0.26
CA LEU A 170 27.36 -4.03 -0.42
C LEU A 170 26.11 -4.81 0.00
N VAL A 171 25.54 -4.48 1.16
CA VAL A 171 24.29 -5.10 1.63
C VAL A 171 23.14 -4.79 0.68
N GLY A 172 22.99 -3.54 0.25
CA GLY A 172 21.95 -3.11 -0.67
C GLY A 172 22.04 -3.82 -2.00
N VAL A 173 23.23 -3.88 -2.61
CA VAL A 173 23.49 -4.62 -3.84
C VAL A 173 23.20 -6.10 -3.65
N ASN A 174 23.59 -6.71 -2.54
CA ASN A 174 23.31 -8.12 -2.28
C ASN A 174 21.80 -8.39 -2.10
N ARG A 175 21.08 -7.49 -1.45
CA ARG A 175 19.62 -7.59 -1.26
C ARG A 175 18.87 -7.41 -2.57
N VAL A 176 19.28 -6.44 -3.38
CA VAL A 176 18.74 -6.26 -4.74
C VAL A 176 19.04 -7.49 -5.57
N LYS A 177 20.30 -7.94 -5.62
CA LYS A 177 20.69 -9.17 -6.34
C LYS A 177 19.94 -10.41 -5.88
N ALA A 178 19.62 -10.55 -4.59
CA ALA A 178 18.82 -11.66 -4.09
C ALA A 178 17.34 -11.55 -4.53
N GLY A 179 16.79 -10.33 -4.60
CA GLY A 179 15.41 -10.09 -5.05
C GLY A 179 15.26 -10.01 -6.58
N THR A 180 16.35 -9.78 -7.31
CA THR A 180 16.39 -9.66 -8.78
C THR A 180 17.27 -10.74 -9.41
N ALA A 181 17.71 -11.74 -8.63
CA ALA A 181 18.40 -12.89 -9.19
C ALA A 181 17.45 -13.45 -10.25
N PRO A 182 17.85 -13.47 -11.53
CA PRO A 182 17.13 -14.27 -12.49
C PRO A 182 17.11 -15.66 -11.88
N ASP A 183 15.93 -16.21 -11.69
CA ASP A 183 15.77 -17.64 -11.53
C ASP A 183 15.65 -18.19 -12.96
N PRO A 184 16.76 -18.43 -13.68
CA PRO A 184 16.71 -18.88 -15.06
C PRO A 184 16.05 -20.25 -15.15
N GLU A 185 16.15 -21.06 -14.10
CA GLU A 185 15.55 -22.39 -14.04
C GLU A 185 14.06 -22.31 -13.71
N GLY A 186 13.63 -21.55 -12.70
CA GLY A 186 12.22 -21.48 -12.32
C GLY A 186 11.34 -20.53 -13.14
N ILE A 187 11.82 -19.34 -13.53
CA ILE A 187 10.97 -18.37 -14.27
C ILE A 187 10.85 -18.76 -15.74
N THR A 188 11.92 -19.23 -16.39
CA THR A 188 11.77 -19.71 -17.78
C THR A 188 11.16 -21.09 -17.87
N ALA A 189 11.38 -21.99 -16.90
CA ALA A 189 10.67 -23.28 -16.89
C ALA A 189 9.20 -23.13 -16.51
N SER A 190 8.81 -22.24 -15.58
CA SER A 190 7.38 -21.98 -15.31
C SER A 190 6.69 -21.30 -16.50
N ILE A 191 7.33 -20.31 -17.13
CA ILE A 191 6.77 -19.71 -18.36
C ILE A 191 6.72 -20.72 -19.51
N ARG A 192 7.73 -21.59 -19.67
CA ARG A 192 7.70 -22.66 -20.69
C ARG A 192 6.65 -23.72 -20.36
N HIS A 193 6.54 -24.14 -19.11
CA HIS A 193 5.55 -25.11 -18.65
C HIS A 193 4.13 -24.57 -18.81
N ASP A 194 3.90 -23.29 -18.51
CA ASP A 194 2.62 -22.63 -18.76
C ASP A 194 2.33 -22.54 -20.26
N VAL A 195 3.33 -22.17 -21.08
CA VAL A 195 3.18 -22.13 -22.55
C VAL A 195 2.97 -23.52 -23.15
N ASP A 196 3.63 -24.55 -22.63
CA ASP A 196 3.54 -25.93 -23.06
C ASP A 196 2.21 -26.56 -22.62
N ALA A 197 1.69 -26.19 -21.45
CA ALA A 197 0.33 -26.49 -21.02
C ALA A 197 -0.72 -25.80 -21.91
N PHE A 198 -0.50 -24.54 -22.31
CA PHE A 198 -1.35 -23.85 -23.28
C PHE A 198 -1.28 -24.45 -24.69
N LYS A 199 -0.12 -25.00 -25.07
CA LYS A 199 0.09 -25.70 -26.35
C LYS A 199 -0.35 -27.17 -26.32
N GLY A 200 -0.78 -27.69 -25.16
CA GLY A 200 -1.27 -29.06 -25.01
C GLY A 200 -0.19 -30.14 -25.10
N VAL A 201 1.07 -29.80 -24.85
CA VAL A 201 2.21 -30.74 -24.88
C VAL A 201 2.71 -31.13 -23.48
N GLY A 202 1.96 -30.77 -22.43
CA GLY A 202 2.27 -31.15 -21.05
C GLY A 202 2.08 -32.65 -20.82
N GLN A 203 3.14 -33.34 -20.41
CA GLN A 203 3.07 -34.72 -19.92
C GLN A 203 2.30 -34.71 -18.59
N TYR A 204 1.07 -35.22 -18.60
CA TYR A 204 0.34 -35.51 -17.37
C TYR A 204 0.89 -36.83 -16.83
N GLU A 205 1.76 -36.76 -15.81
CA GLU A 205 2.04 -37.97 -15.05
C GLU A 205 0.74 -38.39 -14.33
N HIS A 206 0.31 -39.62 -14.60
CA HIS A 206 -0.87 -40.26 -14.03
C HIS A 206 -0.52 -41.07 -12.79
#